data_AF-A0A3N5QQC7-F1
#
_entry.id   AF-A0A3N5QQC7-F1
#
_cell.length_a   1.000
_cell.length_b   1.000
_cell.length_c   1.000
_cell.angle_alpha   90.00
_cell.angle_beta   90.00
_cell.angle_gamma   90.00
#
_symmetry.space_group_name_H-M   'P 1'
#
loop_
_entity.id
_entity.type
_entity.pdbx_description
1 polymer ?
#
loop_
_entity_poly.entity_id
_entity_poly.type
_entity_poly.pdbx_seq_one_letter_code
_entity_poly.pdbx_strand_id
1 'polypeptide(L)'
;MSTFPSLLLMAAVASGSLSAGDQMRKISVDGRERSFLVHVPPHYDAGKPTPVVLVFHGAGMNAATTVAFTKMSAKSDEAGFIAVYANGTGLGRFLTFNGGGRKGETSAAGVDDVN
;
A
#
# COMPACT_ATOMS: atom_id res chain seq x y z
N MET A 1 9.95 28.29 42.34
CA MET A 1 9.02 27.97 41.23
C MET A 1 9.87 27.58 40.04
N SER A 2 9.99 26.29 39.75
CA SER A 2 10.92 25.79 38.72
C SER A 2 10.18 25.61 37.40
N THR A 3 10.63 26.30 36.36
CA THR A 3 10.13 26.19 34.98
C THR A 3 10.94 25.12 34.23
N PHE A 4 10.28 24.07 33.75
CA PHE A 4 10.86 23.12 32.81
C PHE A 4 10.61 23.62 31.37
N PRO A 5 11.62 23.79 30.51
CA PRO A 5 11.38 24.09 29.11
C PRO A 5 10.96 22.78 28.41
N SER A 6 9.73 22.74 27.92
CA SER A 6 9.23 21.65 27.09
C SER A 6 9.86 21.78 25.71
N LEU A 7 10.79 20.89 25.38
CA LEU A 7 11.39 20.79 24.05
C LEU A 7 10.45 19.99 23.16
N LEU A 8 9.71 20.68 22.28
CA LEU A 8 8.87 20.05 21.27
C LEU A 8 9.75 19.56 20.12
N LEU A 9 9.99 18.25 20.04
CA LEU A 9 10.68 17.63 18.91
C LEU A 9 9.67 17.46 17.76
N MET A 10 9.69 18.38 16.80
CA MET A 10 8.99 18.20 15.52
C MET A 10 9.77 17.16 14.69
N ALA A 11 9.32 15.91 14.72
CA ALA A 11 9.78 14.92 13.77
C ALA A 11 9.21 15.26 12.39
N ALA A 12 10.05 15.76 11.48
CA ALA A 12 9.69 15.88 10.07
C ALA A 12 9.45 14.46 9.53
N VAL A 13 8.20 14.16 9.17
CA VAL A 13 7.88 12.93 8.45
C VAL A 13 8.40 13.10 7.04
N ALA A 14 9.58 12.57 6.74
CA ALA A 14 10.07 12.48 5.38
C ALA A 14 9.14 11.53 4.61
N SER A 15 8.24 12.08 3.80
CA SER A 15 7.58 11.33 2.74
C SER A 15 8.67 10.84 1.79
N GLY A 16 9.14 9.61 1.99
CA GLY A 16 10.27 9.07 1.24
C GLY A 16 9.99 9.08 -0.25
N SER A 17 10.89 9.72 -1.02
CA SER A 17 10.85 9.76 -2.49
C SER A 17 10.52 8.38 -3.06
N LEU A 18 9.70 8.34 -4.11
CA LEU A 18 9.54 7.15 -4.93
C LEU A 18 10.81 6.99 -5.77
N SER A 19 11.44 5.83 -5.68
CA SER A 19 12.56 5.42 -6.53
C SER A 19 12.12 4.22 -7.35
N ALA A 20 12.70 4.04 -8.53
CA ALA A 20 12.47 2.86 -9.35
C ALA A 20 12.63 1.55 -8.55
N GLY A 21 11.83 0.55 -8.91
CA GLY A 21 11.78 -0.75 -8.26
C GLY A 21 10.65 -0.91 -7.25
N ASP A 22 10.72 -2.00 -6.48
CA ASP A 22 9.69 -2.42 -5.55
C ASP A 22 9.94 -1.89 -4.15
N GLN A 23 8.92 -1.29 -3.53
CA GLN A 23 8.99 -0.78 -2.17
C GLN A 23 7.73 -1.16 -1.39
N MET A 24 7.93 -1.78 -0.22
CA MET A 24 6.83 -1.92 0.74
C MET A 24 6.58 -0.58 1.42
N ARG A 25 5.33 -0.15 1.41
CA ARG A 25 4.88 1.10 2.02
C ARG A 25 3.69 0.83 2.93
N LYS A 26 3.47 1.77 3.85
CA LYS A 26 2.40 1.73 4.83
C LYS A 26 1.77 3.10 4.95
N ILE A 27 0.46 3.14 5.15
CA ILE A 27 -0.31 4.35 5.45
C ILE A 27 -1.26 4.07 6.61
N SER A 28 -1.64 5.10 7.35
CA SER A 28 -2.71 4.99 8.34
C SER A 28 -4.03 5.46 7.73
N VAL A 29 -5.05 4.61 7.79
CA VAL A 29 -6.43 4.91 7.38
C VAL A 29 -7.34 4.51 8.53
N ASP A 30 -8.10 5.46 9.07
CA ASP A 30 -9.01 5.26 10.21
C ASP A 30 -8.38 4.56 11.42
N GLY A 31 -7.15 4.97 11.76
CA GLY A 31 -6.41 4.40 12.87
C GLY A 31 -5.86 2.99 12.63
N ARG A 32 -5.97 2.46 11.40
CA ARG A 32 -5.42 1.16 11.00
C ARG A 32 -4.26 1.35 10.02
N GLU A 33 -3.17 0.63 10.27
CA GLU A 33 -2.08 0.54 9.32
C GLU A 33 -2.48 -0.33 8.12
N ARG A 34 -2.39 0.22 6.92
CA ARG A 34 -2.58 -0.48 5.64
C ARG A 34 -1.23 -0.58 4.95
N SER A 35 -0.91 -1.76 4.42
CA SER A 35 0.35 -1.99 3.72
C SER A 35 0.09 -2.27 2.24
N PHE A 36 1.07 -1.93 1.41
CA PHE A 36 1.03 -2.20 -0.02
C PHE A 36 2.46 -2.26 -0.57
N LEU A 37 2.63 -2.94 -1.69
CA LEU A 37 3.84 -2.88 -2.48
C LEU A 37 3.62 -1.87 -3.60
N VAL A 38 4.50 -0.90 -3.74
CA VAL A 38 4.56 -0.02 -4.91
C VAL A 38 5.70 -0.47 -5.81
N HIS A 39 5.43 -0.63 -7.09
CA HIS A 39 6.43 -0.84 -8.11
C HIS A 39 6.49 0.41 -8.99
N VAL A 40 7.67 1.01 -9.05
CA VAL A 40 7.95 2.23 -9.81
C VAL A 40 8.81 1.86 -11.02
N PRO A 41 8.43 2.23 -12.26
CA PRO A 41 9.18 1.85 -13.45
C PRO A 41 10.55 2.56 -13.51
N PRO A 42 11.55 1.99 -14.22
CA PRO A 42 12.94 2.48 -14.28
C PRO A 42 13.10 3.90 -14.85
N HIS A 43 12.11 4.40 -15.58
CA HIS A 43 12.12 5.74 -16.19
C HIS A 43 11.10 6.70 -15.57
N TYR A 44 10.67 6.43 -14.33
CA TYR A 44 9.79 7.33 -13.60
C TYR A 44 10.40 8.73 -13.43
N ASP A 45 9.61 9.74 -13.80
CA ASP A 45 9.95 11.16 -13.67
C ASP A 45 8.87 11.83 -12.82
N ALA A 46 9.25 12.23 -11.60
CA ALA A 46 8.33 12.88 -10.66
C ALA A 46 7.80 14.24 -11.16
N GLY A 47 8.41 14.83 -12.19
CA GLY A 47 7.94 16.05 -12.84
C GLY A 47 6.83 15.82 -13.87
N LYS A 48 6.49 14.57 -14.20
CA LYS A 48 5.46 14.22 -15.19
C LYS A 48 4.30 13.46 -14.55
N PRO A 49 3.03 13.80 -14.87
CA PRO A 49 1.89 13.00 -14.46
C PRO A 49 2.06 11.55 -14.93
N THR A 50 2.06 10.61 -13.99
CA THR A 50 2.23 9.18 -14.24
C THR A 50 0.97 8.44 -13.80
N PRO A 51 0.35 7.59 -14.64
CA PRO A 51 -0.81 6.81 -14.23
C PRO A 51 -0.49 5.88 -13.08
N VAL A 52 -1.46 5.66 -12.19
CA VAL A 52 -1.37 4.68 -11.11
C VAL A 52 -2.41 3.59 -11.36
N VAL A 53 -1.96 2.34 -11.31
CA VAL A 53 -2.83 1.16 -11.42
C VAL A 53 -2.84 0.43 -10.08
N LEU A 54 -4.02 0.36 -9.46
CA LEU A 54 -4.22 -0.45 -8.27
C LEU A 54 -4.46 -1.91 -8.66
N VAL A 55 -3.69 -2.82 -8.07
CA VAL A 55 -3.74 -4.25 -8.33
C VAL A 55 -4.19 -4.97 -7.07
N PHE A 56 -5.35 -5.62 -7.14
CA PHE A 56 -5.96 -6.33 -6.02
C PHE A 56 -5.81 -7.83 -6.16
N HIS A 57 -5.52 -8.48 -5.05
CA HIS A 57 -5.33 -9.92 -4.97
C HIS A 57 -6.64 -10.68 -4.71
N GLY A 58 -6.68 -11.96 -5.07
CA GLY A 58 -7.79 -12.86 -4.71
C GLY A 58 -7.79 -13.25 -3.22
N ALA A 59 -8.82 -13.95 -2.77
CA ALA A 59 -8.90 -14.39 -1.37
C ALA A 59 -7.72 -15.32 -1.00
N GLY A 60 -7.12 -15.11 0.18
CA GLY A 60 -5.99 -15.89 0.68
C GLY A 60 -4.63 -15.51 0.08
N MET A 61 -4.58 -14.50 -0.78
CA MET A 61 -3.35 -13.97 -1.37
C MET A 61 -2.85 -12.71 -0.63
N ASN A 62 -1.78 -12.12 -1.13
CA ASN A 62 -1.22 -10.85 -0.67
C ASN A 62 -0.52 -10.13 -1.84
N ALA A 63 0.04 -8.95 -1.58
CA ALA A 63 0.75 -8.14 -2.57
C ALA A 63 1.88 -8.92 -3.28
N ALA A 64 2.73 -9.61 -2.52
CA ALA A 64 3.88 -10.33 -3.06
C ALA A 64 3.47 -11.49 -4.00
N THR A 65 2.46 -12.27 -3.63
CA THR A 65 1.95 -13.34 -4.51
C THR A 65 1.30 -12.77 -5.77
N THR A 66 0.71 -11.58 -5.67
CA THR A 66 0.04 -10.91 -6.80
C THR A 66 1.00 -10.30 -7.80
N VAL A 67 2.13 -9.75 -7.33
CA VAL A 67 3.26 -9.37 -8.20
C VAL A 67 3.66 -10.57 -9.06
N ALA A 68 3.89 -11.73 -8.43
CA ALA A 68 4.32 -12.93 -9.12
C ALA A 68 3.27 -13.47 -10.12
N PHE A 69 1.98 -13.40 -9.76
CA PHE A 69 0.87 -13.95 -10.52
C PHE A 69 0.48 -13.11 -11.75
N THR A 70 0.44 -11.78 -11.59
CA THR A 70 -0.11 -10.87 -12.61
C THR A 70 0.91 -10.38 -13.63
N LYS A 71 2.20 -10.38 -13.26
CA LYS A 71 3.28 -9.75 -14.05
C LYS A 71 3.06 -8.25 -14.33
N MET A 72 2.26 -7.58 -13.50
CA MET A 72 1.92 -6.18 -13.73
C MET A 72 3.11 -5.23 -13.58
N SER A 73 4.15 -5.63 -12.85
CA SER A 73 5.40 -4.86 -12.73
C SER A 73 6.14 -4.83 -14.07
N ALA A 74 6.26 -5.98 -14.76
CA ALA A 74 6.85 -6.00 -16.09
C ALA A 74 6.04 -5.16 -17.10
N LYS A 75 4.70 -5.17 -16.95
CA LYS A 75 3.85 -4.31 -17.80
C LYS A 75 3.97 -2.82 -17.46
N SER A 76 4.18 -2.51 -16.18
CA SER A 76 4.48 -1.16 -15.69
C SER A 76 5.79 -0.63 -16.29
N ASP A 77 6.84 -1.46 -16.29
CA ASP A 77 8.12 -1.12 -16.91
C ASP A 77 7.98 -0.80 -18.41
N GLU A 78 7.16 -1.57 -19.12
CA GLU A 78 6.91 -1.40 -20.56
C GLU A 78 6.04 -0.17 -20.88
N ALA A 79 4.96 0.04 -20.10
CA ALA A 79 3.92 1.03 -20.42
C ALA A 79 4.03 2.34 -19.62
N GLY A 80 4.91 2.41 -18.62
CA GLY A 80 5.21 3.64 -17.88
C GLY A 80 4.13 4.07 -16.90
N PHE A 81 3.45 3.13 -16.22
CA PHE A 81 2.56 3.43 -15.09
C PHE A 81 3.21 2.98 -13.77
N ILE A 82 2.69 3.44 -12.63
CA ILE A 82 3.06 2.92 -11.29
C ILE A 82 2.07 1.82 -10.92
N ALA A 83 2.55 0.63 -10.56
CA ALA A 83 1.70 -0.45 -10.07
C ALA A 83 1.68 -0.46 -8.54
N VAL A 84 0.49 -0.44 -7.93
CA VAL A 84 0.32 -0.49 -6.47
C VAL A 84 -0.47 -1.75 -6.12
N TYR A 85 0.19 -2.69 -5.44
CA TYR A 85 -0.37 -3.96 -5.01
C TYR A 85 -0.83 -3.82 -3.56
N ALA A 86 -2.12 -3.64 -3.36
CA ALA A 86 -2.70 -3.48 -2.02
C ALA A 86 -2.68 -4.81 -1.26
N ASN A 87 -2.42 -4.76 0.05
CA ASN A 87 -2.76 -5.87 0.94
C ASN A 87 -4.13 -5.63 1.56
N GLY A 88 -4.94 -6.69 1.60
CA GLY A 88 -6.13 -6.75 2.42
C GLY A 88 -5.82 -6.96 3.92
N THR A 89 -6.79 -7.49 4.67
CA THR A 89 -6.62 -7.87 6.08
C THR A 89 -6.78 -9.37 6.29
N GLY A 90 -6.22 -9.90 7.37
CA GLY A 90 -6.28 -11.34 7.65
C GLY A 90 -5.17 -11.78 8.62
N LEU A 91 -4.87 -13.08 8.59
CA LEU A 91 -3.89 -13.70 9.48
C LEU A 91 -2.62 -14.07 8.72
N GLY A 92 -1.47 -13.53 9.14
CA GLY A 92 -0.18 -13.80 8.52
C GLY A 92 -0.17 -13.44 7.04
N ARG A 93 0.10 -14.43 6.17
CA ARG A 93 0.20 -14.23 4.71
C ARG A 93 -1.13 -14.39 3.95
N PHE A 94 -2.20 -14.80 4.63
CA PHE A 94 -3.49 -15.08 4.04
C PHE A 94 -4.42 -13.89 4.27
N LEU A 95 -4.58 -13.06 3.25
CA LEU A 95 -5.35 -11.82 3.34
C LEU A 95 -6.58 -11.86 2.44
N THR A 96 -7.57 -11.04 2.77
CA THR A 96 -8.80 -10.86 2.01
C THR A 96 -9.18 -9.38 1.96
N PHE A 97 -9.94 -8.99 0.94
CA PHE A 97 -10.66 -7.72 0.89
C PHE A 97 -12.11 -7.96 1.27
N ASN A 98 -12.72 -7.04 2.00
CA ASN A 98 -14.15 -7.07 2.25
C ASN A 98 -14.90 -6.83 0.91
N GLY A 99 -15.95 -7.59 0.65
CA GLY A 99 -16.75 -7.49 -0.59
C GLY A 99 -17.97 -6.58 -0.47
N GLY A 100 -18.00 -5.64 0.48
CA GLY A 100 -19.10 -4.67 0.60
C GLY A 100 -20.46 -5.23 1.06
N GLY A 101 -20.51 -6.13 2.06
CA GLY A 101 -21.81 -6.43 2.72
C GLY A 101 -22.01 -7.81 3.33
N ARG A 102 -21.07 -8.75 3.22
CA ARG A 102 -21.08 -9.98 4.03
C ARG A 102 -20.14 -9.83 5.21
N LYS A 103 -20.63 -10.02 6.44
CA LYS A 103 -19.79 -10.38 7.58
C LYS A 103 -19.21 -11.77 7.30
N GLY A 104 -18.12 -11.82 6.53
CA GLY A 104 -17.35 -13.04 6.30
C GLY A 104 -16.28 -13.18 7.38
N GLU A 105 -16.16 -14.37 7.97
CA GLU A 105 -15.29 -14.70 9.11
C GLU A 105 -13.78 -14.55 8.84
N THR A 106 -13.38 -14.22 7.60
CA THR A 106 -11.98 -14.24 7.14
C THR A 106 -11.37 -12.86 6.90
N SER A 107 -12.19 -11.80 6.94
CA SER A 107 -11.73 -10.39 6.93
C SER A 107 -11.85 -9.83 8.35
N ALA A 108 -10.98 -8.90 8.74
CA ALA A 108 -11.16 -8.23 10.03
C ALA A 108 -12.54 -7.52 10.03
N ALA A 109 -13.41 -7.90 10.96
CA ALA A 109 -14.79 -7.44 10.98
C ALA A 109 -14.87 -5.90 11.01
N GLY A 110 -15.71 -5.31 10.16
CA GLY A 110 -15.95 -3.86 10.11
C GLY A 110 -14.88 -3.05 9.39
N VAL A 111 -13.92 -3.71 8.72
CA VAL A 111 -13.01 -3.04 7.80
C VAL A 111 -13.75 -2.63 6.53
N ASP A 112 -13.62 -1.36 6.13
CA ASP A 112 -13.99 -0.87 4.81
C ASP A 112 -12.76 -0.89 3.88
N ASP A 113 -12.85 -1.59 2.75
CA ASP A 113 -11.83 -1.59 1.70
C ASP A 113 -12.36 -0.95 0.39
N VAL A 114 -13.62 -0.49 0.33
CA VAL A 114 -14.25 -0.01 -0.92
C VAL A 114 -15.03 1.31 -0.77
N ASN A 115 -15.14 1.88 0.44
CA ASN A 115 -15.77 3.19 0.67
C ASN A 115 -15.03 4.02 1.73
#